data_AF-A0A946DUK6-F1
#
_entry.id   AF-A0A946DUK6-F1
#
_cell.length_a   1.000
_cell.length_b   1.000
_cell.length_c   1.000
_cell.angle_alpha   90.00
_cell.angle_beta   90.00
_cell.angle_gamma   90.00
#
_symmetry.space_group_name_H-M   'P 1'
#
loop_
_entity.id
_entity.type
_entity.pdbx_description
1 polymer ?
#
loop_
_entity_poly.entity_id
_entity_poly.type
_entity_poly.pdbx_seq_one_letter_code
_entity_poly.pdbx_strand_id
1 'polypeptide(L)'
;MKHPDVEQLKRLTLRAIVAYAVRWAQRVRPAFALSEQAQNNENCRVVDGAIAVAIAFSEGNETAADPQEAMAIAVAAASATGNDSRCRFAARAAALAAETLAHALGALNPSAPPDANDAALRGDCVIDEPDDPLTLIIDCAATAAHSAAYSARFVLKEFGIDATAVDDYVTLLEQSTKQSDRIGATVDIEALGTLWCGAPPDWRA
;
A
#
# COMPACT_ATOMS: atom_id res chain seq x y z
N MET A 1 13.65 15.20 -5.90
CA MET A 1 13.35 15.27 -4.45
C MET A 1 13.29 13.83 -3.92
N LYS A 2 13.72 13.56 -2.68
CA LYS A 2 13.72 12.19 -2.11
C LYS A 2 12.27 11.77 -1.78
N HIS A 3 11.95 10.49 -1.85
CA HIS A 3 10.64 9.97 -1.43
C HIS A 3 10.39 10.29 0.06
N PRO A 4 9.13 10.46 0.48
CA PRO A 4 8.84 10.75 1.89
C PRO A 4 9.30 9.60 2.78
N ASP A 5 9.90 9.94 3.92
CA ASP A 5 10.17 8.98 4.99
C ASP A 5 8.90 8.67 5.80
N VAL A 6 9.02 7.75 6.76
CA VAL A 6 7.88 7.30 7.57
C VAL A 6 7.29 8.47 8.36
N GLU A 7 8.11 9.33 8.96
CA GLU A 7 7.64 10.50 9.75
C GLU A 7 6.88 11.51 8.87
N GLN A 8 7.30 11.69 7.62
CA GLN A 8 6.58 12.50 6.64
C GLN A 8 5.23 11.86 6.29
N LEU A 9 5.17 10.54 6.09
CA LEU A 9 3.90 9.84 5.81
C LEU A 9 2.92 9.91 6.98
N LYS A 10 3.40 9.91 8.23
CA LYS A 10 2.55 10.12 9.41
C LYS A 10 1.81 11.47 9.41
N ARG A 11 2.22 12.44 8.60
CA ARG A 11 1.49 13.72 8.45
C ARG A 11 0.23 13.61 7.62
N LEU A 12 0.08 12.55 6.84
CA LEU A 12 -1.11 12.27 6.05
C LEU A 12 -2.24 11.71 6.93
N THR A 13 -3.48 11.81 6.44
CA THR A 13 -4.61 11.05 7.01
C THR A 13 -4.51 9.57 6.61
N LEU A 14 -5.19 8.66 7.33
CA LEU A 14 -5.11 7.22 7.05
C LEU A 14 -5.51 6.88 5.61
N ARG A 15 -6.60 7.48 5.10
CA ARG A 15 -7.01 7.29 3.69
C ARG A 15 -5.95 7.75 2.69
N ALA A 16 -5.25 8.83 3.01
CA ALA A 16 -4.16 9.35 2.20
C ALA A 16 -2.89 8.46 2.27
N ILE A 17 -2.58 7.86 3.43
CA ILE A 17 -1.51 6.86 3.56
C ILE A 17 -1.81 5.63 2.69
N VAL A 18 -3.05 5.12 2.74
CA VAL A 18 -3.48 4.00 1.88
C VAL A 18 -3.40 4.38 0.39
N ALA A 19 -3.90 5.56 0.02
CA ALA A 19 -3.86 6.03 -1.37
C ALA A 19 -2.42 6.15 -1.90
N TYR A 20 -1.49 6.63 -1.07
CA TYR A 20 -0.07 6.68 -1.39
C TYR A 20 0.50 5.28 -1.66
N ALA A 21 0.20 4.29 -0.80
CA ALA A 21 0.64 2.90 -1.00
C ALA A 21 0.05 2.28 -2.28
N VAL A 22 -1.24 2.50 -2.53
CA VAL A 22 -1.95 2.05 -3.74
C VAL A 22 -1.30 2.59 -5.00
N ARG A 23 -0.99 3.88 -5.04
CA ARG A 23 -0.33 4.51 -6.20
C ARG A 23 1.01 3.87 -6.51
N TRP A 24 1.79 3.47 -5.51
CA TRP A 24 3.02 2.72 -5.71
C TRP A 24 2.77 1.31 -6.25
N ALA A 25 1.79 0.59 -5.71
CA ALA A 25 1.41 -0.73 -6.20
C ALA A 25 0.93 -0.68 -7.67
N GLN A 26 0.07 0.29 -8.02
CA GLN A 26 -0.42 0.50 -9.39
C GLN A 26 0.71 0.75 -10.39
N ARG A 27 1.75 1.50 -9.99
CA ARG A 27 2.91 1.77 -10.86
C ARG A 27 3.67 0.51 -11.26
N VAL A 28 3.74 -0.48 -10.38
CA VAL A 28 4.52 -1.72 -10.59
C VAL A 28 3.68 -2.93 -10.95
N ARG A 29 2.34 -2.81 -10.88
CA ARG A 29 1.40 -3.85 -11.33
C ARG A 29 1.72 -4.38 -12.74
N PRO A 30 2.05 -3.56 -13.76
CA PRO A 30 2.37 -4.10 -15.09
C PRO A 30 3.60 -5.01 -15.09
N ALA A 31 4.61 -4.73 -14.27
CA ALA A 31 5.80 -5.56 -14.16
C ALA A 31 5.49 -6.95 -13.59
N PHE A 32 4.47 -7.07 -12.72
CA PHE A 32 4.00 -8.35 -12.23
C PHE A 32 3.43 -9.22 -13.35
N ALA A 33 2.70 -8.63 -14.30
CA ALA A 33 2.09 -9.34 -15.42
C ALA A 33 3.11 -9.88 -16.44
N LEU A 34 4.38 -9.47 -16.36
CA LEU A 34 5.43 -9.91 -17.27
C LEU A 34 6.03 -11.29 -16.94
N SER A 35 5.86 -11.82 -15.72
CA SER A 35 6.40 -13.13 -15.38
C SER A 35 5.52 -14.26 -15.94
N GLU A 36 6.14 -15.25 -16.59
CA GLU A 36 5.47 -16.48 -17.02
C GLU A 36 4.79 -17.22 -15.85
N GLN A 37 5.32 -17.10 -14.63
CA GLN A 37 4.70 -17.69 -13.42
C GLN A 37 3.53 -16.84 -12.90
N ALA A 38 3.53 -15.54 -13.17
CA ALA A 38 2.41 -14.64 -12.88
C ALA A 38 1.31 -14.67 -13.95
N GLN A 39 1.60 -15.17 -15.16
CA GLN A 39 0.60 -15.46 -16.20
C GLN A 39 -0.41 -16.54 -15.79
N ASN A 40 -0.18 -17.23 -14.68
CA ASN A 40 -1.27 -17.94 -14.03
C ASN A 40 -2.30 -16.89 -13.56
N ASN A 41 -3.34 -16.69 -14.38
CA ASN A 41 -4.31 -15.58 -14.29
C ASN A 41 -4.81 -15.31 -12.86
N GLU A 42 -4.85 -16.33 -12.02
CA GLU A 42 -5.27 -16.21 -10.62
C GLU A 42 -4.38 -15.29 -9.78
N ASN A 43 -3.05 -15.39 -9.88
CA ASN A 43 -2.15 -14.54 -9.10
C ASN A 43 -2.29 -13.05 -9.48
N CYS A 44 -2.48 -12.76 -10.77
CA CYS A 44 -2.77 -11.41 -11.23
C CYS A 44 -4.12 -10.91 -10.69
N ARG A 45 -5.16 -11.75 -10.73
CA ARG A 45 -6.49 -11.39 -10.20
C ARG A 45 -6.44 -11.11 -8.70
N VAL A 46 -5.67 -11.87 -7.95
CA VAL A 46 -5.47 -11.65 -6.51
C VAL A 46 -4.80 -10.30 -6.25
N VAL A 47 -3.70 -10.01 -6.94
CA VAL A 47 -2.96 -8.74 -6.80
C VAL A 47 -3.87 -7.57 -7.18
N ASP A 48 -4.61 -7.68 -8.28
CA ASP A 48 -5.56 -6.67 -8.71
C ASP A 48 -6.71 -6.49 -7.71
N GLY A 49 -7.20 -7.59 -7.13
CA GLY A 49 -8.20 -7.57 -6.07
C GLY A 49 -7.72 -6.83 -4.82
N ALA A 50 -6.50 -7.12 -4.36
CA ALA A 50 -5.90 -6.44 -3.21
C ALA A 50 -5.74 -4.93 -3.45
N ILE A 51 -5.29 -4.53 -4.64
CA ILE A 51 -5.21 -3.11 -5.03
C ILE A 51 -6.62 -2.49 -5.05
N ALA A 52 -7.61 -3.17 -5.64
CA ALA A 52 -8.98 -2.67 -5.74
C ALA A 52 -9.65 -2.44 -4.39
N VAL A 53 -9.43 -3.33 -3.41
CA VAL A 53 -9.95 -3.18 -2.04
C VAL A 53 -9.33 -1.95 -1.37
N ALA A 54 -8.02 -1.72 -1.54
CA ALA A 54 -7.34 -0.54 -1.02
C ALA A 54 -7.79 0.77 -1.71
N ILE A 55 -8.07 0.75 -3.02
CA ILE A 55 -8.68 1.88 -3.74
C ILE A 55 -10.05 2.21 -3.15
N ALA A 56 -10.93 1.22 -3.04
CA ALA A 56 -12.29 1.41 -2.54
C ALA A 56 -12.29 2.04 -1.15
N PHE A 57 -11.40 1.59 -0.26
CA PHE A 57 -11.22 2.23 1.04
C PHE A 57 -10.81 3.70 0.94
N SER A 58 -9.78 4.03 0.18
CA SER A 58 -9.30 5.42 0.04
C SER A 58 -10.41 6.34 -0.47
N GLU A 59 -11.20 5.87 -1.42
CA GLU A 59 -12.34 6.58 -2.02
C GLU A 59 -13.59 6.61 -1.12
N GLY A 60 -13.62 5.81 -0.05
CA GLY A 60 -14.77 5.75 0.88
C GLY A 60 -15.92 4.91 0.41
N ASN A 61 -15.65 4.03 -0.55
CA ASN A 61 -16.58 3.02 -1.01
C ASN A 61 -16.57 1.82 -0.06
N GLU A 62 -17.72 1.16 0.06
CA GLU A 62 -17.82 -0.11 0.79
C GLU A 62 -17.00 -1.18 0.06
N THR A 63 -16.15 -1.89 0.80
CA THR A 63 -15.35 -3.00 0.26
C THR A 63 -16.15 -4.29 0.37
N ALA A 64 -16.39 -4.97 -0.76
CA ALA A 64 -17.07 -6.26 -0.76
C ALA A 64 -16.23 -7.44 -0.23
N ALA A 65 -14.90 -7.27 -0.16
CA ALA A 65 -13.96 -8.30 0.26
C ALA A 65 -13.31 -7.94 1.60
N ASP A 66 -12.97 -8.98 2.38
CA ASP A 66 -12.25 -8.84 3.65
C ASP A 66 -10.79 -8.39 3.37
N PRO A 67 -10.36 -7.24 3.92
CA PRO A 67 -9.02 -6.72 3.70
C PRO A 67 -7.90 -7.56 4.32
N GLN A 68 -8.15 -8.28 5.42
CA GLN A 68 -7.18 -9.23 5.97
C GLN A 68 -6.99 -10.42 5.04
N GLU A 69 -8.09 -10.93 4.48
CA GLU A 69 -8.08 -11.99 3.47
C GLU A 69 -7.33 -11.50 2.22
N ALA A 70 -7.66 -10.32 1.70
CA ALA A 70 -7.00 -9.74 0.53
C ALA A 70 -5.47 -9.58 0.73
N MET A 71 -5.04 -9.16 1.92
CA MET A 71 -3.62 -9.10 2.29
C MET A 71 -2.99 -10.50 2.29
N ALA A 72 -3.60 -11.47 2.98
CA ALA A 72 -3.06 -12.83 3.08
C ALA A 72 -2.87 -13.48 1.71
N ILE A 73 -3.86 -13.32 0.82
CA ILE A 73 -3.80 -13.87 -0.53
C ILE A 73 -2.73 -13.13 -1.37
N ALA A 74 -2.59 -11.80 -1.25
CA ALA A 74 -1.53 -11.06 -1.94
C ALA A 74 -0.11 -11.45 -1.47
N VAL A 75 0.08 -11.72 -0.18
CA VAL A 75 1.35 -12.24 0.37
C VAL A 75 1.65 -13.64 -0.18
N ALA A 76 0.64 -14.50 -0.27
CA ALA A 76 0.78 -15.82 -0.87
C ALA A 76 1.15 -15.72 -2.36
N ALA A 77 0.49 -14.84 -3.12
CA ALA A 77 0.82 -14.58 -4.52
C ALA A 77 2.26 -14.06 -4.69
N ALA A 78 2.72 -13.16 -3.81
CA ALA A 78 4.11 -12.70 -3.81
C ALA A 78 5.11 -13.85 -3.61
N SER A 79 4.79 -14.78 -2.72
CA SER A 79 5.64 -15.95 -2.42
C SER A 79 5.65 -16.96 -3.58
N ALA A 80 4.57 -17.04 -4.36
CA ALA A 80 4.42 -17.94 -5.50
C ALA A 80 5.19 -17.48 -6.77
N THR A 81 5.68 -16.24 -6.82
CA THR A 81 6.36 -15.69 -8.02
C THR A 81 7.79 -16.22 -8.28
N GLY A 82 8.23 -17.23 -7.52
CA GLY A 82 9.50 -17.91 -7.76
C GLY A 82 10.72 -17.00 -7.58
N ASN A 83 11.70 -17.14 -8.47
CA ASN A 83 12.99 -16.45 -8.36
C ASN A 83 13.02 -15.05 -9.02
N ASP A 84 11.99 -14.66 -9.79
CA ASP A 84 11.96 -13.32 -10.40
C ASP A 84 11.80 -12.26 -9.30
N SER A 85 12.86 -11.48 -9.07
CA SER A 85 12.88 -10.43 -8.04
C SER A 85 11.87 -9.32 -8.35
N ARG A 86 11.69 -8.94 -9.63
CA ARG A 86 10.78 -7.85 -10.01
C ARG A 86 9.33 -8.22 -9.68
N CYS A 87 8.94 -9.45 -9.99
CA CYS A 87 7.59 -9.93 -9.71
C CYS A 87 7.33 -10.07 -8.21
N ARG A 88 8.32 -10.58 -7.45
CA ARG A 88 8.25 -10.62 -5.98
C ARG A 88 8.06 -9.22 -5.39
N PHE A 89 8.86 -8.24 -5.81
CA PHE A 89 8.77 -6.88 -5.28
C PHE A 89 7.49 -6.15 -5.72
N ALA A 90 6.99 -6.39 -6.95
CA ALA A 90 5.73 -5.84 -7.40
C ALA A 90 4.53 -6.40 -6.59
N ALA A 91 4.50 -7.72 -6.39
CA ALA A 91 3.49 -8.37 -5.56
C ALA A 91 3.58 -7.91 -4.09
N ARG A 92 4.81 -7.77 -3.58
CA ARG A 92 5.04 -7.26 -2.22
C ARG A 92 4.52 -5.83 -2.06
N ALA A 93 4.65 -4.97 -3.07
CA ALA A 93 4.08 -3.62 -3.02
C ALA A 93 2.54 -3.65 -2.92
N ALA A 94 1.86 -4.53 -3.66
CA ALA A 94 0.42 -4.72 -3.55
C ALA A 94 0.00 -5.30 -2.19
N ALA A 95 0.71 -6.31 -1.69
CA ALA A 95 0.49 -6.87 -0.37
C ALA A 95 0.64 -5.83 0.74
N LEU A 96 1.66 -4.96 0.65
CA LEU A 96 1.89 -3.87 1.61
C LEU A 96 0.82 -2.77 1.52
N ALA A 97 0.23 -2.52 0.34
CA ALA A 97 -0.92 -1.64 0.22
C ALA A 97 -2.16 -2.23 0.92
N ALA A 98 -2.39 -3.54 0.79
CA ALA A 98 -3.45 -4.24 1.52
C ALA A 98 -3.18 -4.29 3.04
N GLU A 99 -1.94 -4.47 3.46
CA GLU A 99 -1.52 -4.40 4.87
C GLU A 99 -1.75 -2.99 5.45
N THR A 100 -1.41 -1.95 4.68
CA THR A 100 -1.71 -0.54 5.03
C THR A 100 -3.21 -0.34 5.27
N LEU A 101 -4.04 -0.93 4.40
CA LEU A 101 -5.49 -0.91 4.55
C LEU A 101 -5.95 -1.68 5.80
N ALA A 102 -5.46 -2.89 6.03
CA ALA A 102 -5.83 -3.70 7.19
C ALA A 102 -5.58 -2.94 8.50
N HIS A 103 -4.44 -2.24 8.61
CA HIS A 103 -4.18 -1.35 9.73
C HIS A 103 -5.20 -0.22 9.81
N ALA A 104 -5.48 0.48 8.70
CA ALA A 104 -6.43 1.59 8.67
C ALA A 104 -7.86 1.17 9.09
N LEU A 105 -8.27 -0.05 8.79
CA LEU A 105 -9.57 -0.59 9.23
C LEU A 105 -9.60 -0.98 10.71
N GLY A 106 -8.46 -1.39 11.26
CA GLY A 106 -8.31 -1.55 12.71
C GLY A 106 -8.67 -0.26 13.47
N ALA A 107 -8.44 0.92 12.88
CA ALA A 107 -8.83 2.20 13.48
C ALA A 107 -10.34 2.45 13.43
N LEU A 108 -11.03 1.89 12.43
CA LEU A 108 -12.49 2.02 12.29
C LEU A 108 -13.26 1.04 13.18
N ASN A 109 -12.64 -0.10 13.53
CA ASN A 109 -13.23 -1.14 14.37
C ASN A 109 -12.38 -1.41 15.63
N PRO A 110 -12.31 -0.47 16.59
CA PRO A 110 -11.51 -0.64 17.82
C PRO A 110 -12.03 -1.76 18.75
N SER A 111 -13.20 -2.33 18.47
CA SER A 111 -13.82 -3.40 19.26
C SER A 111 -13.35 -4.81 18.88
N ALA A 112 -12.61 -4.96 17.78
CA ALA A 112 -12.02 -6.24 17.42
C ALA A 112 -10.85 -6.54 18.37
N PRO A 113 -10.85 -7.65 19.12
CA PRO A 113 -9.69 -8.02 19.93
C PRO A 113 -8.48 -8.18 19.00
N PRO A 114 -7.28 -7.70 19.39
CA PRO A 114 -6.08 -7.92 18.60
C PRO A 114 -5.90 -9.43 18.42
N ASP A 115 -5.80 -9.89 17.17
CA ASP A 115 -5.62 -11.30 16.87
C ASP A 115 -4.38 -11.83 17.60
N ALA A 116 -4.57 -12.88 18.41
CA ALA A 116 -3.53 -13.47 19.24
C ALA A 116 -2.29 -13.97 18.45
N ASN A 117 -2.40 -14.10 17.13
CA ASN A 117 -1.31 -14.47 16.24
C ASN A 117 -0.29 -13.34 16.00
N ASP A 118 -0.67 -12.06 16.17
CA ASP A 118 0.25 -10.94 15.94
C ASP A 118 1.28 -10.79 17.08
N ALA A 119 0.93 -11.28 18.28
CA ALA A 119 1.84 -11.34 19.43
C ALA A 119 2.98 -12.35 19.25
N ALA A 120 2.79 -13.40 18.44
CA ALA A 120 3.80 -14.45 18.24
C ALA A 120 4.91 -14.04 17.24
N LEU A 121 4.65 -13.07 16.36
CA LEU A 121 5.64 -12.53 15.41
C LEU A 121 6.44 -11.35 15.99
N ARG A 122 5.89 -10.66 17.00
CA ARG A 122 6.56 -9.58 17.74
C ARG A 122 7.35 -10.18 18.91
N GLY A 123 8.50 -10.79 18.64
CA GLY A 123 9.37 -11.30 19.70
C GLY A 123 9.65 -10.24 20.77
N ASP A 124 9.18 -10.49 21.99
CA ASP A 124 9.47 -9.85 23.30
C ASP A 124 10.00 -8.39 23.31
N CYS A 125 9.55 -7.54 22.40
CA CYS A 125 9.68 -6.10 22.56
C CYS A 125 8.56 -5.68 23.50
N VAL A 126 8.92 -5.37 24.74
CA VAL A 126 8.06 -4.60 25.65
C VAL A 126 7.90 -3.23 25.00
N ILE A 127 6.91 -3.10 24.13
CA ILE A 127 6.46 -1.81 23.62
C ILE A 127 5.60 -1.26 24.74
N ASP A 128 6.04 -0.17 25.38
CA ASP A 128 5.16 0.63 26.25
C ASP A 128 3.84 0.82 25.49
N GLU A 129 2.73 0.40 26.09
CA GLU A 129 1.41 0.51 25.45
C GLU A 129 1.24 1.96 24.99
N PRO A 130 1.08 2.21 23.68
CA PRO A 130 0.95 3.58 23.20
C PRO A 130 -0.31 4.18 23.79
N ASP A 131 -0.18 5.38 24.39
CA ASP A 131 -1.29 6.11 25.02
C ASP A 131 -2.48 6.37 24.07
N ASP A 132 -2.26 6.23 22.75
CA ASP A 132 -3.27 6.40 21.71
C ASP A 132 -3.20 5.25 20.66
N PRO A 133 -4.19 4.33 20.64
CA PRO A 133 -4.30 3.27 19.64
C PRO A 133 -4.28 3.77 18.19
N LEU A 134 -4.80 4.97 17.93
CA LEU A 134 -4.83 5.53 16.58
C LEU A 134 -3.42 5.91 16.10
N THR A 135 -2.58 6.40 17.00
CA THR A 135 -1.17 6.71 16.71
C THR A 135 -0.41 5.46 16.31
N LEU A 136 -0.61 4.33 17.02
CA LEU A 136 0.01 3.05 16.63
C LEU A 136 -0.43 2.61 15.22
N ILE A 137 -1.71 2.75 14.91
CA ILE A 137 -2.25 2.35 13.61
C ILE A 137 -1.68 3.21 12.48
N ILE A 138 -1.56 4.52 12.70
CA ILE A 138 -0.90 5.44 11.77
C ILE A 138 0.56 5.05 11.54
N ASP A 139 1.29 4.69 12.61
CA ASP A 139 2.68 4.27 12.52
C ASP A 139 2.86 2.98 11.70
N CYS A 140 2.00 1.98 11.95
CA CYS A 140 1.97 0.75 11.17
C CYS A 140 1.63 1.01 9.70
N ALA A 141 0.57 1.80 9.44
CA ALA A 141 0.15 2.15 8.08
C ALA A 141 1.25 2.93 7.32
N ALA A 142 1.87 3.93 7.96
CA ALA A 142 2.95 4.71 7.36
C ALA A 142 4.17 3.83 7.05
N THR A 143 4.50 2.88 7.93
CA THR A 143 5.60 1.93 7.74
C THR A 143 5.32 0.98 6.56
N ALA A 144 4.10 0.45 6.48
CA ALA A 144 3.66 -0.42 5.38
C ALA A 144 3.67 0.35 4.03
N ALA A 145 3.15 1.57 4.01
CA ALA A 145 3.13 2.43 2.83
C ALA A 145 4.55 2.83 2.37
N HIS A 146 5.45 3.16 3.30
CA HIS A 146 6.86 3.39 3.00
C HIS A 146 7.53 2.13 2.39
N SER A 147 7.22 0.95 2.93
CA SER A 147 7.75 -0.32 2.42
C SER A 147 7.19 -0.66 1.04
N ALA A 148 5.92 -0.32 0.76
CA ALA A 148 5.31 -0.46 -0.55
C ALA A 148 6.04 0.42 -1.57
N ALA A 149 6.31 1.67 -1.21
CA ALA A 149 7.10 2.59 -2.01
C ALA A 149 8.52 2.07 -2.25
N TYR A 150 9.20 1.57 -1.22
CA TYR A 150 10.53 0.99 -1.37
C TYR A 150 10.55 -0.20 -2.34
N SER A 151 9.61 -1.14 -2.18
CA SER A 151 9.47 -2.32 -3.05
C SER A 151 9.19 -1.91 -4.49
N ALA A 152 8.27 -0.97 -4.69
CA ALA A 152 7.93 -0.50 -6.02
C ALA A 152 9.10 0.24 -6.69
N ARG A 153 9.85 1.05 -5.95
CA ARG A 153 11.05 1.74 -6.47
C ARG A 153 12.13 0.78 -6.93
N PHE A 154 12.32 -0.33 -6.23
CA PHE A 154 13.26 -1.37 -6.69
C PHE A 154 12.89 -1.82 -8.10
N VAL A 155 11.62 -2.17 -8.32
CA VAL A 155 11.12 -2.60 -9.64
C VAL A 155 11.30 -1.51 -10.69
N LEU A 156 10.87 -0.28 -10.39
CA LEU A 156 10.93 0.82 -11.37
C LEU A 156 12.36 1.19 -11.76
N LYS A 157 13.30 1.12 -10.82
CA LYS A 157 14.72 1.37 -11.09
C LYS A 157 15.33 0.34 -12.05
N GLU A 158 14.92 -0.92 -11.95
CA GLU A 158 15.35 -1.97 -12.90
C GLU A 158 14.91 -1.68 -14.34
N PHE A 159 13.85 -0.88 -14.51
CA PHE A 159 13.37 -0.42 -15.82
C PHE A 159 13.88 0.99 -16.20
N GLY A 160 14.80 1.57 -15.43
CA GLY A 160 15.32 2.91 -15.69
C GLY A 160 14.31 4.03 -15.46
N ILE A 161 13.22 3.77 -14.73
CA ILE A 161 12.17 4.74 -14.46
C ILE A 161 12.51 5.46 -13.15
N ASP A 162 12.81 6.76 -13.25
CA ASP A 162 12.92 7.62 -12.07
C ASP A 162 11.52 8.06 -11.65
N ALA A 163 10.84 7.21 -10.89
CA ALA A 163 9.49 7.49 -10.43
C ALA A 163 9.50 8.44 -9.24
N THR A 164 8.89 9.62 -9.41
CA THR A 164 8.68 10.57 -8.33
C THR A 164 7.23 10.51 -7.84
N ALA A 165 6.94 9.71 -6.81
CA ALA A 165 5.69 9.84 -6.04
C ALA A 165 5.70 11.05 -5.08
N VAL A 166 6.64 11.97 -5.29
CA VAL A 166 6.74 13.22 -4.54
C VAL A 166 5.49 14.07 -4.81
N ASP A 167 5.04 14.10 -6.06
CA ASP A 167 3.86 14.88 -6.46
C ASP A 167 2.58 14.29 -5.85
N ASP A 168 2.47 12.95 -5.80
CA ASP A 168 1.39 12.26 -5.07
C ASP A 168 1.41 12.66 -3.59
N TYR A 169 2.57 12.58 -2.92
CA TYR A 169 2.69 12.92 -1.50
C TYR A 169 2.33 14.39 -1.23
N VAL A 170 2.81 15.33 -2.06
CA VAL A 170 2.50 16.76 -1.91
C VAL A 170 1.01 17.00 -2.06
N THR A 171 0.39 16.41 -3.08
CA THR A 171 -1.06 16.52 -3.31
C THR A 171 -1.86 15.95 -2.14
N LEU A 172 -1.48 14.76 -1.66
CA LEU A 172 -2.12 14.11 -0.51
C LEU A 172 -1.93 14.90 0.79
N LEU A 173 -0.77 15.54 0.98
CA LEU A 173 -0.50 16.37 2.15
C LEU A 173 -1.35 17.66 2.13
N GLU A 174 -1.48 18.30 0.97
CA GLU A 174 -2.35 19.47 0.80
C GLU A 174 -3.83 19.14 1.05
N GLN A 175 -4.27 17.94 0.67
CA GLN A 175 -5.60 17.44 1.00
C GLN A 175 -5.75 17.15 2.50
N SER A 176 -4.75 16.50 3.10
CA SER A 176 -4.77 16.08 4.52
C SER A 176 -4.75 17.28 5.48
N THR A 177 -3.98 18.32 5.17
CA THR A 177 -3.84 19.51 6.03
C THR A 177 -5.12 20.33 6.19
N LYS A 178 -6.12 20.11 5.32
CA LYS A 178 -7.44 20.75 5.38
C LYS A 178 -8.44 19.97 6.23
N GLN A 179 -8.06 18.79 6.72
CA GLN A 179 -8.94 17.86 7.42
C GLN A 179 -8.68 17.90 8.93
N SER A 180 -9.75 17.82 9.72
CA SER A 180 -9.66 17.85 11.18
C SER A 180 -9.52 16.46 11.81
N ASP A 181 -9.87 15.40 11.07
CA ASP A 181 -9.80 14.02 11.53
C ASP A 181 -8.57 13.30 10.95
N ARG A 182 -8.06 12.32 11.69
CA ARG A 182 -6.88 11.54 11.30
C ARG A 182 -7.21 10.42 10.31
N ILE A 183 -8.48 10.04 10.18
CA ILE A 183 -8.95 9.06 9.19
C ILE A 183 -8.97 9.71 7.81
N GLY A 184 -9.54 10.92 7.76
CA GLY A 184 -9.56 11.81 6.61
C GLY A 184 -10.81 11.67 5.77
N ALA A 185 -10.98 12.62 4.86
CA ALA A 185 -11.98 12.55 3.80
C ALA A 185 -11.56 11.56 2.69
N THR A 186 -12.51 11.22 1.83
CA THR A 186 -12.29 10.41 0.64
C THR A 186 -11.19 11.01 -0.24
N VAL A 187 -10.31 10.16 -0.75
CA VAL A 187 -9.24 10.54 -1.67
C VAL A 187 -9.59 10.02 -3.06
N ASP A 188 -9.74 10.93 -4.02
CA ASP A 188 -9.83 10.59 -5.43
C ASP A 188 -8.42 10.26 -5.94
N ILE A 189 -8.17 8.97 -6.17
CA ILE A 189 -6.87 8.46 -6.61
C ILE A 189 -6.57 8.87 -8.05
N GLU A 190 -7.60 9.06 -8.89
CA GLU A 190 -7.43 9.53 -10.27
C GLU A 190 -7.05 11.01 -10.32
N ALA A 191 -7.56 11.82 -9.38
CA ALA A 191 -7.19 13.23 -9.23
C ALA A 191 -5.72 13.46 -8.85
N LEU A 192 -4.99 12.42 -8.42
CA LEU A 192 -3.54 12.48 -8.20
C LEU A 192 -2.74 12.56 -9.52
N GLY A 193 -3.42 12.53 -10.67
CA GLY A 193 -2.81 12.67 -11.99
C GLY A 193 -2.28 11.35 -12.54
N THR A 194 -1.47 11.44 -13.59
CA THR A 194 -0.95 10.25 -14.28
C THR A 194 -0.06 9.42 -13.36
N LEU A 195 -0.10 8.08 -13.50
CA LEU A 195 0.75 7.18 -12.70
C LEU A 195 2.25 7.42 -12.96
N TRP A 196 2.60 7.86 -14.17
CA TRP A 196 3.97 8.14 -14.58
C TRP A 196 4.08 9.62 -14.98
N CYS A 197 5.20 10.26 -14.65
CA CYS A 197 5.50 11.65 -15.02
C CYS A 197 5.82 11.82 -16.53
N GLY A 198 5.56 10.79 -17.35
CA GLY A 198 5.90 10.71 -18.77
C GLY A 198 5.17 9.56 -19.45
N ALA A 199 5.73 9.08 -20.57
CA ALA A 199 5.18 7.91 -21.24
C ALA A 199 5.17 6.69 -20.29
N PRO A 200 4.11 5.87 -20.30
CA PRO A 200 4.12 4.60 -19.58
C PRO A 200 5.31 3.76 -20.05
N PRO A 201 5.95 2.97 -19.17
CA PRO A 201 7.09 2.16 -19.56
C PRO A 201 6.70 1.12 -20.62
N ASP A 202 7.67 0.74 -21.46
CA ASP A 202 7.47 -0.15 -22.62
C ASP A 202 7.23 -1.62 -22.26
N TRP A 203 6.99 -1.95 -20.98
CA TRP A 203 6.54 -3.29 -20.55
C TRP A 203 5.18 -3.74 -21.14
N ARG A 204 4.61 -2.97 -22.08
CA ARG A 204 3.40 -3.31 -22.85
C ARG A 204 3.69 -3.78 -24.28
N ALA A 205 4.95 -3.77 -24.73
CA ALA A 205 5.35 -4.15 -26.08
C ALA A 205 5.58 -5.67 -26.22
#